data_AF-A0AAU3RJS8-F1
#
_entry.id   AF-A0AAU3RJS8-F1
#
_cell.length_a   1.000
_cell.length_b   1.000
_cell.length_c   1.000
_cell.angle_alpha   90.00
_cell.angle_beta   90.00
_cell.angle_gamma   90.00
#
_symmetry.space_group_name_H-M   'P 1'
#
loop_
_entity.id
_entity.type
_entity.pdbx_description
1 polymer ?
#
loop_
_entity_poly.entity_id
_entity_poly.type
_entity_poly.pdbx_seq_one_letter_code
_entity_poly.pdbx_strand_id
1 'polypeptide(L)'
;MKPTSAVECVRVRDPKRGDRPHHPAYYEIVEPDEIAEVLAVWPEETPPRAAPQGPRDPDIEYVSCGCWEHEDGPGADDPRIVQVPGGIRPEPLRRLLDPAAPDGIPARHRARWVAAAPAQLRGYAEAMARDEEPEPPPGVSLATAFSWQGAAPHERPDAASLLAERAPLRLLAGAPTAELAWAVRETDRAGLDGAVRFFASEEFTTRHPKRRRVPDTARDLLLRHARSHRPADLPVLERRLLRAPEDRIRRS
;
A
#
# COMPACT_ATOMS: atom_id res chain seq x y z
N MET A 1 6.27 -19.62 -23.02
CA MET A 1 4.94 -19.85 -23.63
C MET A 1 4.04 -18.68 -23.27
N LYS A 2 3.44 -18.01 -24.26
CA LYS A 2 2.46 -16.94 -24.03
C LYS A 2 1.26 -17.52 -23.27
N PRO A 3 0.74 -16.87 -22.21
CA PRO A 3 -0.42 -17.40 -21.49
C PRO A 3 -1.64 -17.46 -22.42
N THR A 4 -2.30 -18.62 -22.45
CA THR A 4 -3.39 -18.96 -23.37
C THR A 4 -4.79 -18.81 -22.76
N SER A 5 -4.87 -18.69 -21.44
CA SER A 5 -6.09 -18.33 -20.70
C SER A 5 -6.28 -16.81 -20.67
N ALA A 6 -7.52 -16.33 -20.46
CA ALA A 6 -7.78 -14.93 -20.17
C ALA A 6 -7.08 -14.56 -18.84
N VAL A 7 -5.92 -13.94 -18.93
CA VAL A 7 -5.16 -13.47 -17.77
C VAL A 7 -5.94 -12.33 -17.14
N GLU A 8 -6.23 -12.45 -15.85
CA GLU A 8 -6.94 -11.45 -15.05
C GLU A 8 -5.99 -10.69 -14.10
N CYS A 9 -4.77 -11.19 -13.90
CA CYS A 9 -3.77 -10.55 -13.05
C CYS A 9 -2.34 -10.88 -13.50
N VAL A 10 -1.46 -9.87 -13.51
CA VAL A 10 -0.01 -10.05 -13.61
C VAL A 10 0.64 -9.65 -12.30
N ARG A 11 1.31 -10.60 -11.64
CA ARG A 11 2.11 -10.36 -10.43
C ARG A 11 3.54 -10.03 -10.78
N VAL A 12 4.04 -8.93 -10.25
CA VAL A 12 5.39 -8.44 -10.49
C VAL A 12 6.17 -8.40 -9.19
N ARG A 13 7.31 -9.10 -9.18
CA ARG A 13 8.34 -8.94 -8.15
C ARG A 13 9.40 -7.97 -8.65
N ASP A 14 9.63 -6.88 -7.92
CA ASP A 14 10.71 -5.95 -8.20
C ASP A 14 11.82 -6.05 -7.13
N PRO A 15 12.96 -6.69 -7.45
CA PRO A 15 14.09 -6.78 -6.52
C PRO A 15 14.78 -5.43 -6.27
N LYS A 16 14.53 -4.40 -7.10
CA LYS A 16 15.18 -3.09 -7.02
C LYS A 16 14.54 -2.13 -6.00
N ARG A 17 13.68 -2.62 -5.10
CA ARG A 17 13.12 -1.83 -3.99
C ARG A 17 14.19 -0.99 -3.26
N GLY A 18 15.41 -1.51 -3.11
CA GLY A 18 16.50 -0.83 -2.40
C GLY A 18 16.83 0.58 -2.95
N ASP A 19 16.59 0.83 -4.24
CA ASP A 19 16.90 2.10 -4.89
C ASP A 19 15.76 3.13 -4.76
N ARG A 20 14.58 2.71 -4.26
CA ARG A 20 13.37 3.54 -4.19
C ARG A 20 12.55 3.25 -2.92
N PRO A 21 12.60 4.13 -1.91
CA PRO A 21 12.00 3.86 -0.59
C PRO A 21 10.47 3.71 -0.64
N HIS A 22 9.78 4.24 -1.66
CA HIS A 22 8.32 4.19 -1.76
C HIS A 22 7.80 3.23 -2.84
N HIS A 23 8.68 2.47 -3.50
CA HIS A 23 8.28 1.44 -4.45
C HIS A 23 8.05 0.08 -3.75
N PRO A 24 6.90 -0.59 -3.95
CA PRO A 24 6.67 -1.89 -3.37
C PRO A 24 7.58 -2.96 -3.98
N ALA A 25 8.02 -3.92 -3.17
CA ALA A 25 8.77 -5.09 -3.65
C ALA A 25 7.91 -6.03 -4.52
N TYR A 26 6.58 -5.96 -4.35
CA TYR A 26 5.61 -6.78 -5.04
C TYR A 26 4.38 -5.94 -5.38
N TYR A 27 3.90 -6.03 -6.61
CA TYR A 27 2.65 -5.41 -7.03
C TYR A 27 1.95 -6.23 -8.11
N GLU A 28 0.67 -5.96 -8.34
CA GLU A 28 -0.18 -6.60 -9.33
C GLU A 28 -0.65 -5.59 -10.37
N ILE A 29 -0.87 -6.10 -11.57
CA ILE A 29 -1.50 -5.39 -12.68
C ILE A 29 -2.80 -6.10 -12.96
N VAL A 30 -3.90 -5.41 -12.71
CA VAL A 30 -5.27 -5.94 -12.79
C VAL A 30 -6.12 -5.22 -13.83
N GLU A 31 -5.64 -4.09 -14.38
CA GLU A 31 -6.37 -3.36 -15.42
C GLU A 31 -6.24 -4.11 -16.75
N PRO A 32 -7.35 -4.46 -17.43
CA PRO A 32 -7.31 -5.29 -18.64
C PRO A 32 -6.38 -4.76 -19.75
N ASP A 33 -6.35 -3.44 -19.95
CA ASP A 33 -5.51 -2.81 -20.96
C ASP A 33 -4.01 -2.92 -20.60
N GLU A 34 -3.67 -2.74 -19.32
CA GLU A 34 -2.30 -2.89 -18.83
C GLU A 34 -1.83 -4.35 -18.89
N ILE A 35 -2.74 -5.31 -18.62
CA ILE A 35 -2.48 -6.74 -18.81
C ILE A 35 -2.21 -7.02 -20.30
N ALA A 36 -3.05 -6.52 -21.21
CA ALA A 36 -2.88 -6.73 -22.64
C ALA A 36 -1.53 -6.18 -23.14
N GLU A 37 -1.11 -5.00 -22.66
CA GLU A 37 0.21 -4.43 -22.96
C GLU A 37 1.35 -5.37 -22.51
N VAL A 38 1.28 -5.91 -21.29
CA VAL A 38 2.29 -6.83 -20.77
C VAL A 38 2.32 -8.13 -21.57
N LEU A 39 1.15 -8.69 -21.92
CA LEU A 39 1.05 -9.91 -22.70
C LEU A 39 1.49 -9.74 -24.16
N ALA A 40 1.35 -8.54 -24.73
CA ALA A 40 1.80 -8.24 -26.08
C ALA A 40 3.33 -8.30 -26.21
N VAL A 41 4.05 -7.97 -25.13
CA VAL A 41 5.52 -7.95 -25.06
C VAL A 41 6.10 -9.12 -24.28
N TRP A 42 5.26 -10.10 -23.95
CA TRP A 42 5.67 -11.25 -23.14
C TRP A 42 6.70 -12.09 -23.90
N PRO A 43 7.83 -12.45 -23.29
CA PRO A 43 8.84 -13.28 -23.95
C PRO A 43 8.24 -14.64 -24.33
N GLU A 44 8.41 -15.04 -25.59
CA GLU A 44 7.89 -16.32 -26.09
C GLU A 44 8.60 -17.51 -25.41
N GLU A 45 9.88 -17.34 -25.07
CA GLU A 45 10.74 -18.31 -24.39
C GLU A 45 11.12 -17.86 -22.97
N THR A 46 10.30 -18.26 -21.99
CA THR A 46 10.80 -18.64 -20.68
C THR A 46 10.36 -20.08 -20.48
N PRO A 47 11.26 -21.08 -20.44
CA PRO A 47 10.83 -22.45 -20.19
C PRO A 47 10.15 -22.50 -18.82
N PRO A 48 9.04 -23.24 -18.66
CA PRO A 48 8.60 -23.63 -17.33
C PRO A 48 9.78 -24.36 -16.69
N ARG A 49 10.15 -23.97 -15.48
CA ARG A 49 11.19 -24.67 -14.72
C ARG A 49 10.65 -26.07 -14.45
N ALA A 50 10.93 -27.02 -15.34
CA ALA A 50 10.73 -28.43 -15.07
C ALA A 50 11.52 -28.74 -13.79
N ALA A 51 10.86 -29.33 -12.80
CA ALA A 51 11.53 -29.85 -11.63
C ALA A 51 12.74 -30.70 -12.08
N PRO A 52 13.96 -30.48 -11.57
CA PRO A 52 15.12 -31.15 -12.11
C PRO A 52 15.10 -32.63 -11.74
N GLN A 53 14.68 -33.47 -12.69
CA GLN A 53 15.05 -34.89 -12.75
C GLN A 53 16.24 -35.01 -13.72
N GLY A 54 17.44 -34.76 -13.23
CA GLY A 54 18.67 -34.88 -14.02
C GLY A 54 19.92 -34.68 -13.17
N PRO A 55 21.05 -35.34 -13.49
CA PRO A 55 22.19 -35.45 -12.60
C PRO A 55 22.90 -34.10 -12.43
N ARG A 56 23.32 -33.85 -11.18
CA ARG A 56 23.89 -32.60 -10.69
C ARG A 56 25.27 -32.35 -11.30
N ASP A 57 25.42 -31.22 -11.98
CA ASP A 57 26.72 -30.63 -12.29
C ASP A 57 27.20 -29.87 -11.03
N PRO A 58 28.32 -30.26 -10.40
CA PRO A 58 28.75 -29.72 -9.11
C PRO A 58 29.24 -28.26 -9.16
N ASP A 59 29.42 -27.67 -10.35
CA ASP A 59 29.98 -26.31 -10.51
C ASP A 59 28.94 -25.22 -10.81
N ILE A 60 27.64 -25.56 -10.85
CA ILE A 60 26.56 -24.58 -11.02
C ILE A 60 25.80 -24.43 -9.71
N GLU A 61 26.17 -23.45 -8.89
CA GLU A 61 25.35 -22.99 -7.77
C GLU A 61 24.07 -22.33 -8.31
N TYR A 62 23.03 -23.14 -8.53
CA TYR A 62 21.68 -22.64 -8.67
C TYR A 62 21.22 -22.09 -7.33
N VAL A 63 21.33 -20.77 -7.14
CA VAL A 63 20.68 -20.06 -6.03
C VAL A 63 19.17 -20.10 -6.25
N SER A 64 18.55 -21.16 -5.77
CA SER A 64 17.12 -21.19 -5.48
C SER A 64 16.86 -20.30 -4.26
N CYS A 65 16.63 -19.00 -4.46
CA CYS A 65 16.14 -18.14 -3.36
C CYS A 65 14.68 -18.51 -3.08
N GLY A 66 14.46 -19.39 -2.11
CA GLY A 66 13.18 -19.68 -1.47
C GLY A 66 12.72 -18.51 -0.59
N CYS A 67 12.57 -17.34 -1.19
CA CYS A 67 12.36 -16.07 -0.49
C CYS A 67 11.00 -15.45 -0.89
N TRP A 68 9.97 -16.30 -0.98
CA TRP A 68 8.55 -15.93 -1.06
C TRP A 68 8.00 -15.91 0.36
N GLU A 69 8.31 -14.86 1.13
CA GLU A 69 7.63 -14.60 2.40
C GLU A 69 6.43 -13.68 2.15
N HIS A 70 5.41 -14.25 1.50
CA HIS A 70 4.01 -14.02 1.83
C HIS A 70 3.22 -15.15 1.17
N GLU A 71 2.88 -16.11 2.04
CA GLU A 71 1.87 -17.17 1.94
C GLU A 71 1.64 -17.79 0.56
N ASP A 72 1.82 -19.10 0.50
CA ASP A 72 1.17 -20.01 -0.45
C ASP A 72 -0.36 -19.83 -0.37
N GLY A 73 -0.85 -18.71 -0.88
CA GLY A 73 -2.27 -18.43 -1.03
C GLY A 73 -2.83 -19.31 -2.15
N PRO A 74 -4.12 -19.70 -2.06
CA PRO A 74 -4.80 -20.47 -3.10
C PRO A 74 -4.85 -19.63 -4.38
N GLY A 75 -3.88 -19.81 -5.28
CA GLY A 75 -3.76 -18.99 -6.49
C GLY A 75 -2.40 -19.02 -7.17
N ALA A 76 -1.37 -19.64 -6.58
CA ALA A 76 -0.09 -19.87 -7.25
C ALA A 76 -0.24 -20.69 -8.55
N ASP A 77 -1.27 -21.56 -8.61
CA ASP A 77 -1.62 -22.40 -9.76
C ASP A 77 -2.86 -21.90 -10.54
N ASP A 78 -3.37 -20.69 -10.27
CA ASP A 78 -4.50 -20.16 -11.05
C ASP A 78 -4.02 -19.77 -12.46
N PRO A 79 -4.54 -20.40 -13.53
CA PRO A 79 -4.09 -20.12 -14.89
C PRO A 79 -4.44 -18.71 -15.38
N ARG A 80 -5.25 -17.95 -14.63
CA ARG A 80 -5.58 -16.54 -14.89
C ARG A 80 -4.58 -15.58 -14.26
N ILE A 81 -3.66 -16.07 -13.44
CA ILE A 81 -2.61 -15.28 -12.79
C ILE A 81 -1.26 -15.62 -13.44
N VAL A 82 -0.55 -14.59 -13.90
CA VAL A 82 0.78 -14.77 -14.48
C VAL A 82 1.81 -14.05 -13.62
N GLN A 83 2.95 -14.71 -13.37
CA GLN A 83 4.02 -14.15 -12.56
C GLN A 83 5.19 -13.72 -13.44
N VAL A 84 5.67 -12.49 -13.25
CA VAL A 84 6.90 -12.00 -13.86
C VAL A 84 8.09 -12.49 -13.02
N PRO A 85 9.02 -13.28 -13.58
CA PRO A 85 10.19 -13.74 -12.84
C PRO A 85 10.99 -12.55 -12.28
N GLY A 86 11.45 -12.65 -11.04
CA GLY A 86 12.28 -11.61 -10.38
C GLY A 86 13.71 -11.47 -10.92
N GLY A 87 13.97 -11.94 -12.15
CA GLY A 87 15.28 -11.90 -12.81
C GLY A 87 15.38 -10.80 -13.88
N ILE A 88 16.40 -10.90 -14.74
CA ILE A 88 16.60 -9.97 -15.86
C ILE A 88 15.40 -10.08 -16.80
N ARG A 89 14.64 -8.99 -16.93
CA ARG A 89 13.54 -8.86 -17.89
C ARG A 89 14.11 -8.44 -19.25
N PRO A 90 13.79 -9.12 -20.37
CA PRO A 90 14.20 -8.68 -21.70
C PRO A 90 13.44 -7.41 -22.13
N GLU A 91 14.00 -6.65 -23.06
CA GLU A 91 13.22 -5.61 -23.75
C GLU A 91 12.14 -6.26 -24.64
N PRO A 92 10.96 -5.65 -24.80
CA PRO A 92 10.53 -4.36 -24.24
C PRO A 92 9.85 -4.45 -22.87
N LEU A 93 9.67 -5.67 -22.32
CA LEU A 93 9.05 -5.90 -21.00
C LEU A 93 9.80 -5.17 -19.87
N ARG A 94 11.14 -5.08 -19.98
CA ARG A 94 11.98 -4.35 -19.03
C ARG A 94 11.54 -2.90 -18.89
N ARG A 95 11.43 -2.16 -20.00
CA ARG A 95 11.01 -0.76 -20.02
C ARG A 95 9.58 -0.58 -19.53
N LEU A 96 8.66 -1.45 -19.97
CA LEU A 96 7.25 -1.38 -19.58
C LEU A 96 7.08 -1.51 -18.06
N LEU A 97 7.87 -2.37 -17.42
CA LEU A 97 7.83 -2.59 -15.97
C LEU A 97 8.92 -1.83 -15.21
N ASP A 98 9.60 -0.88 -15.85
CA ASP A 98 10.60 -0.04 -15.19
C ASP A 98 9.89 1.05 -14.39
N PRO A 99 10.04 1.11 -13.06
CA PRO A 99 9.43 2.17 -12.28
C PRO A 99 10.02 3.55 -12.60
N ALA A 100 11.20 3.65 -13.22
CA ALA A 100 11.82 4.89 -13.65
C ALA A 100 11.28 5.43 -14.97
N ALA A 101 10.77 4.54 -15.83
CA ALA A 101 10.25 4.92 -17.12
C ALA A 101 8.96 5.72 -16.94
N PRO A 102 8.84 6.96 -17.45
CA PRO A 102 7.63 7.77 -17.31
C PRO A 102 6.38 7.12 -17.92
N ASP A 103 6.59 6.33 -18.98
CA ASP A 103 5.59 5.54 -19.69
C ASP A 103 5.39 4.13 -19.08
N GLY A 104 6.24 3.73 -18.12
CA GLY A 104 6.16 2.45 -17.45
C GLY A 104 4.92 2.33 -16.57
N ILE A 105 4.36 1.12 -16.49
CA ILE A 105 3.13 0.82 -15.72
C ILE A 105 3.22 1.35 -14.28
N PRO A 106 4.31 1.13 -13.52
CA PRO A 106 4.40 1.63 -12.16
C PRO A 106 4.35 3.15 -12.07
N ALA A 107 4.97 3.87 -13.02
CA ALA A 107 4.91 5.33 -13.05
C ALA A 107 3.49 5.84 -13.35
N ARG A 108 2.76 5.18 -14.26
CA ARG A 108 1.35 5.47 -14.54
C ARG A 108 0.46 5.24 -13.31
N HIS A 109 0.69 4.16 -12.55
CA HIS A 109 -0.02 3.89 -11.29
C HIS A 109 0.17 5.05 -10.29
N ARG A 110 1.43 5.46 -10.08
CA ARG A 110 1.73 6.59 -9.18
C ARG A 110 1.09 7.90 -9.66
N ALA A 111 1.12 8.19 -10.96
CA ALA A 111 0.49 9.37 -11.54
C ALA A 111 -1.04 9.37 -11.34
N ARG A 112 -1.71 8.21 -11.52
CA ARG A 112 -3.15 8.06 -11.23
C ARG A 112 -3.46 8.36 -9.77
N TRP A 113 -2.65 7.84 -8.84
CA TRP A 113 -2.80 8.12 -7.42
C TRP A 113 -2.62 9.62 -7.09
N VAL A 114 -1.60 10.27 -7.66
CA VAL A 114 -1.37 11.71 -7.53
C VAL A 114 -2.58 12.51 -8.04
N ALA A 115 -3.13 12.14 -9.20
CA ALA A 115 -4.28 12.82 -9.78
C ALA A 115 -5.52 12.72 -8.87
N ALA A 116 -5.68 11.60 -8.16
CA ALA A 116 -6.75 11.37 -7.19
C ALA A 116 -6.53 12.07 -5.83
N ALA A 117 -5.36 12.64 -5.57
CA ALA A 117 -5.10 13.36 -4.32
C ALA A 117 -5.96 14.63 -4.21
N PRO A 118 -6.40 14.99 -2.99
CA PRO A 118 -7.03 16.28 -2.73
C PRO A 118 -6.17 17.42 -3.27
N ALA A 119 -6.79 18.48 -3.79
CA ALA A 119 -6.07 19.55 -4.49
C ALA A 119 -4.95 20.18 -3.64
N GLN A 120 -5.17 20.36 -2.34
CA GLN A 120 -4.16 20.92 -1.42
C GLN A 120 -2.98 19.97 -1.16
N LEU A 121 -3.15 18.67 -1.41
CA LEU A 121 -2.16 17.62 -1.19
C LEU A 121 -1.47 17.17 -2.49
N ARG A 122 -1.87 17.69 -3.66
CA ARG A 122 -1.35 17.22 -4.95
C ARG A 122 0.16 17.42 -5.09
N GLY A 123 0.68 18.58 -4.73
CA GLY A 123 2.14 18.82 -4.75
C GLY A 123 2.92 17.91 -3.79
N TYR A 124 2.34 17.61 -2.62
CA TYR A 124 2.91 16.65 -1.68
C TYR A 124 2.91 15.23 -2.26
N ALA A 125 1.80 14.82 -2.88
CA ALA A 125 1.67 13.54 -3.55
C ALA A 125 2.65 13.40 -4.73
N GLU A 126 2.83 14.45 -5.53
CA GLU A 126 3.79 14.50 -6.65
C GLU A 126 5.23 14.31 -6.20
N ALA A 127 5.63 14.94 -5.08
CA ALA A 127 6.94 14.78 -4.51
C ALA A 127 7.16 13.35 -3.97
N MET A 128 6.20 12.81 -3.20
CA MET A 128 6.25 11.43 -2.73
C MET A 128 6.33 10.43 -3.91
N ALA A 129 5.59 10.67 -5.00
CA ALA A 129 5.59 9.81 -6.20
C ALA A 129 6.91 9.84 -6.99
N ARG A 130 7.72 10.87 -6.78
CA ARG A 130 9.08 11.03 -7.32
C ARG A 130 10.17 10.52 -6.35
N ASP A 131 9.77 9.84 -5.27
CA ASP A 131 10.66 9.39 -4.20
C ASP A 131 11.40 10.55 -3.50
N GLU A 132 10.82 11.75 -3.51
CA GLU A 132 11.32 12.90 -2.76
C GLU A 132 10.80 12.88 -1.33
N GLU A 133 11.46 13.65 -0.46
CA GLU A 133 11.07 13.86 0.93
C GLU A 133 10.41 15.25 1.06
N PRO A 134 9.11 15.39 0.79
CA PRO A 134 8.43 16.68 0.86
C PRO A 134 8.14 17.12 2.29
N GLU A 135 8.21 18.43 2.51
CA GLU A 135 7.65 19.03 3.70
C GLU A 135 6.10 18.98 3.67
N PRO A 136 5.44 18.78 4.83
CA PRO A 136 3.99 18.86 4.92
C PRO A 136 3.48 20.23 4.42
N PRO A 137 2.48 20.26 3.53
CA PRO A 137 1.93 21.51 3.03
C PRO A 137 1.27 22.31 4.17
N PRO A 138 1.54 23.63 4.27
CA PRO A 138 0.97 24.45 5.33
C PRO A 138 -0.54 24.58 5.18
N GLY A 139 -1.27 24.56 6.30
CA GLY A 139 -2.71 24.83 6.33
C GLY A 139 -3.61 23.68 5.86
N VAL A 140 -3.07 22.48 5.63
CA VAL A 140 -3.91 21.30 5.34
C VAL A 140 -4.50 20.73 6.63
N SER A 141 -5.82 20.55 6.66
CA SER A 141 -6.51 19.90 7.78
C SER A 141 -6.14 18.42 7.83
N LEU A 142 -5.90 17.91 9.05
CA LEU A 142 -5.69 16.48 9.28
C LEU A 142 -6.93 15.65 8.91
N ALA A 143 -8.14 16.25 8.89
CA ALA A 143 -9.34 15.59 8.38
C ALA A 143 -9.21 15.28 6.88
N THR A 144 -8.61 16.18 6.10
CA THR A 144 -8.31 15.95 4.68
C THR A 144 -7.31 14.80 4.51
N ALA A 145 -6.31 14.70 5.38
CA ALA A 145 -5.37 13.57 5.38
C ALA A 145 -6.07 12.25 5.71
N PHE A 146 -7.00 12.24 6.68
CA PHE A 146 -7.82 11.06 6.98
C PHE A 146 -8.73 10.65 5.81
N SER A 147 -9.46 11.58 5.21
CA SER A 147 -10.29 11.30 4.03
C SER A 147 -9.46 10.79 2.86
N TRP A 148 -8.26 11.34 2.65
CA TRP A 148 -7.34 10.83 1.61
C TRP A 148 -6.86 9.41 1.91
N GLN A 149 -6.52 9.10 3.16
CA GLN A 149 -6.16 7.75 3.59
C GLN A 149 -7.31 6.75 3.42
N GLY A 150 -8.55 7.17 3.71
CA GLY A 150 -9.74 6.33 3.56
C GLY A 150 -10.22 6.16 2.12
N ALA A 151 -9.91 7.12 1.24
CA ALA A 151 -10.23 7.04 -0.19
C ALA A 151 -9.30 6.09 -0.96
N ALA A 152 -8.12 5.77 -0.41
CA ALA A 152 -7.20 4.81 -1.00
C ALA A 152 -7.81 3.39 -0.98
N PRO A 153 -8.02 2.74 -2.14
CA PRO A 153 -8.54 1.38 -2.21
C PRO A 153 -7.63 0.43 -1.45
N HIS A 154 -8.17 -0.26 -0.43
CA HIS A 154 -7.44 -1.19 0.42
C HIS A 154 -6.93 -2.43 -0.36
N GLU A 155 -7.53 -2.70 -1.51
CA GLU A 155 -7.44 -4.00 -2.21
C GLU A 155 -6.78 -3.91 -3.58
N ARG A 156 -6.20 -2.76 -3.96
CA ARG A 156 -5.40 -2.68 -5.18
C ARG A 156 -3.93 -2.80 -4.79
N PRO A 157 -3.32 -4.00 -4.88
CA PRO A 157 -1.88 -4.17 -4.67
C PRO A 157 -1.08 -3.65 -5.87
N ASP A 158 -1.39 -2.45 -6.37
CA ASP A 158 -0.70 -1.83 -7.49
C ASP A 158 0.62 -1.15 -7.07
N ALA A 159 1.36 -0.59 -8.02
CA ALA A 159 2.65 0.01 -7.70
C ALA A 159 2.55 1.30 -6.85
N ALA A 160 1.35 1.86 -6.66
CA ALA A 160 1.10 3.05 -5.84
C ALA A 160 0.63 2.71 -4.42
N SER A 161 0.37 1.44 -4.09
CA SER A 161 -0.20 1.04 -2.79
C SER A 161 0.59 1.54 -1.58
N LEU A 162 1.93 1.48 -1.62
CA LEU A 162 2.76 1.98 -0.52
C LEU A 162 2.66 3.49 -0.33
N LEU A 163 2.52 4.27 -1.41
CA LEU A 163 2.32 5.72 -1.31
C LEU A 163 0.97 6.05 -0.68
N ALA A 164 -0.06 5.29 -1.07
CA ALA A 164 -1.41 5.45 -0.56
C ALA A 164 -1.52 5.20 0.96
N GLU A 165 -0.67 4.32 1.50
CA GLU A 165 -0.53 4.15 2.95
C GLU A 165 0.42 5.20 3.56
N ARG A 166 1.63 5.36 3.01
CA ARG A 166 2.71 6.11 3.67
C ARG A 166 2.47 7.62 3.67
N ALA A 167 1.99 8.19 2.56
CA ALA A 167 1.87 9.64 2.43
C ALA A 167 0.88 10.26 3.44
N PRO A 168 -0.35 9.73 3.61
CA PRO A 168 -1.24 10.22 4.67
C PRO A 168 -0.68 9.97 6.08
N LEU A 169 -0.08 8.79 6.33
CA LEU A 169 0.51 8.47 7.64
C LEU A 169 1.57 9.49 8.06
N ARG A 170 2.40 9.98 7.12
CA ARG A 170 3.44 10.97 7.43
C ARG A 170 2.87 12.31 7.89
N LEU A 171 1.80 12.78 7.24
CA LEU A 171 1.10 14.02 7.65
C LEU A 171 0.51 13.88 9.06
N LEU A 172 -0.02 12.70 9.38
CA LEU A 172 -0.70 12.43 10.65
C LEU A 172 0.28 12.13 11.79
N ALA A 173 1.41 11.47 11.52
CA ALA A 173 2.35 11.01 12.53
C ALA A 173 3.09 12.14 13.30
N GLY A 174 3.13 13.34 12.72
CA GLY A 174 3.70 14.53 13.37
C GLY A 174 2.74 15.27 14.31
N ALA A 175 1.44 14.97 14.25
CA ALA A 175 0.42 15.78 14.90
C ALA A 175 0.18 15.40 16.38
N PRO A 176 -0.10 16.39 17.25
CA PRO A 176 -0.58 16.13 18.60
C PRO A 176 -1.87 15.30 18.61
N THR A 177 -2.00 14.40 19.60
CA THR A 177 -3.20 13.55 19.76
C THR A 177 -4.50 14.35 19.88
N ALA A 178 -4.45 15.55 20.46
CA ALA A 178 -5.61 16.43 20.55
C ALA A 178 -6.08 16.94 19.17
N GLU A 179 -5.15 17.30 18.29
CA GLU A 179 -5.45 17.73 16.92
C GLU A 179 -5.97 16.57 16.08
N LEU A 180 -5.37 15.39 16.21
CA LEU A 180 -5.87 14.16 15.59
C LEU A 180 -7.30 13.84 16.06
N ALA A 181 -7.57 13.96 17.36
CA ALA A 181 -8.89 13.72 17.93
C ALA A 181 -9.93 14.76 17.49
N TRP A 182 -9.52 16.00 17.24
CA TRP A 182 -10.37 17.00 16.62
C TRP A 182 -10.65 16.56 15.17
N ALA A 183 -9.64 16.34 14.34
CA ALA A 183 -9.84 15.92 12.96
C ALA A 183 -10.77 14.69 12.77
N VAL A 184 -10.75 13.71 13.70
CA VAL A 184 -11.71 12.58 13.73
C VAL A 184 -13.18 13.02 13.82
N ARG A 185 -13.49 14.09 14.54
CA ARG A 185 -14.87 14.60 14.67
C ARG A 185 -15.30 15.41 13.45
N GLU A 186 -14.33 15.92 12.71
CA GLU A 186 -14.50 16.81 11.57
C GLU A 186 -14.61 16.04 10.24
N THR A 187 -14.10 14.81 10.24
CA THR A 187 -14.03 13.98 9.04
C THR A 187 -15.35 13.30 8.69
N ASP A 188 -15.55 13.06 7.41
CA ASP A 188 -16.68 12.30 6.86
C ASP A 188 -16.53 10.77 7.06
N ARG A 189 -17.48 10.00 6.53
CA ARG A 189 -17.45 8.52 6.66
C ARG A 189 -16.18 7.91 6.05
N ALA A 190 -15.72 8.40 4.90
CA ALA A 190 -14.51 7.91 4.26
C ALA A 190 -13.28 8.21 5.11
N GLY A 191 -13.16 9.42 5.66
CA GLY A 191 -12.06 9.72 6.56
C GLY A 191 -12.15 9.07 7.93
N LEU A 192 -13.33 8.63 8.39
CA LEU A 192 -13.41 7.76 9.58
C LEU A 192 -12.77 6.38 9.32
N ASP A 193 -12.85 5.83 8.10
CA ASP A 193 -12.12 4.61 7.73
C ASP A 193 -10.61 4.85 7.80
N GLY A 194 -10.14 5.95 7.17
CA GLY A 194 -8.74 6.37 7.24
C GLY A 194 -8.24 6.61 8.67
N ALA A 195 -9.06 7.24 9.52
CA ALA A 195 -8.73 7.48 10.92
C ALA A 195 -8.64 6.18 11.72
N VAL A 196 -9.59 5.24 11.56
CA VAL A 196 -9.51 3.92 12.20
C VAL A 196 -8.20 3.23 11.81
N ARG A 197 -7.83 3.25 10.53
CA ARG A 197 -6.56 2.69 10.04
C ARG A 197 -5.34 3.35 10.69
N PHE A 198 -5.29 4.68 10.74
CA PHE A 198 -4.19 5.39 11.39
C PHE A 198 -4.06 5.04 12.88
N PHE A 199 -5.16 5.06 13.65
CA PHE A 199 -5.11 4.77 15.09
C PHE A 199 -4.85 3.28 15.39
N ALA A 200 -5.16 2.39 14.45
CA ALA A 200 -4.80 0.97 14.51
C ALA A 200 -3.36 0.69 14.05
N SER A 201 -2.71 1.60 13.31
CA SER A 201 -1.34 1.42 12.80
C SER A 201 -0.27 1.39 13.91
N GLU A 202 0.88 0.81 13.59
CA GLU A 202 2.06 0.85 14.47
C GLU A 202 2.63 2.28 14.61
N GLU A 203 2.56 3.08 13.55
CA GLU A 203 3.01 4.48 13.51
C GLU A 203 2.45 5.30 14.68
N PHE A 204 1.13 5.23 14.90
CA PHE A 204 0.48 5.92 16.02
C PHE A 204 1.04 5.43 17.37
N THR A 205 1.20 4.12 17.54
CA THR A 205 1.64 3.55 18.82
C THR A 205 3.10 3.82 19.16
N THR A 206 3.97 3.87 18.15
CA THR A 206 5.40 4.12 18.28
C THR A 206 5.68 5.59 18.53
N ARG A 207 4.94 6.49 17.86
CA ARG A 207 5.11 7.94 18.03
C ARG A 207 4.44 8.50 19.28
N HIS A 208 3.36 7.88 19.76
CA HIS A 208 2.61 8.36 20.94
C HIS A 208 2.55 7.35 22.10
N PRO A 209 3.68 6.78 22.57
CA PRO A 209 3.67 5.71 23.57
C PRO A 209 3.05 6.16 24.90
N LYS A 210 3.25 7.43 25.29
CA LYS A 210 2.73 8.02 26.53
C LYS A 210 1.45 8.84 26.35
N ARG A 211 1.03 9.09 25.10
CA ARG A 211 -0.07 10.02 24.75
C ARG A 211 -1.22 9.34 23.99
N ARG A 212 -1.47 8.06 24.24
CA ARG A 212 -2.60 7.32 23.65
C ARG A 212 -3.98 7.70 24.22
N ARG A 213 -4.06 8.83 24.92
CA ARG A 213 -5.27 9.31 25.58
C ARG A 213 -6.08 10.10 24.57
N VAL A 214 -7.19 9.54 24.14
CA VAL A 214 -8.10 10.15 23.19
C VAL A 214 -9.36 10.57 23.93
N PRO A 215 -9.88 11.79 23.69
CA PRO A 215 -11.16 12.21 24.23
C PRO A 215 -12.30 11.25 23.88
N ASP A 216 -13.25 11.04 24.81
CA ASP A 216 -14.28 10.01 24.71
C ASP A 216 -15.12 10.15 23.42
N THR A 217 -15.44 11.37 22.99
CA THR A 217 -16.18 11.59 21.73
C THR A 217 -15.47 11.01 20.51
N ALA A 218 -14.17 11.28 20.35
CA ALA A 218 -13.40 10.80 19.20
C ALA A 218 -13.18 9.29 19.30
N ARG A 219 -12.89 8.80 20.51
CA ARG A 219 -12.75 7.37 20.81
C ARG A 219 -14.03 6.60 20.46
N ASP A 220 -15.20 7.10 20.85
CA ASP A 220 -16.47 6.43 20.61
C ASP A 220 -16.88 6.48 19.13
N LEU A 221 -16.53 7.54 18.40
CA LEU A 221 -16.68 7.58 16.94
C LEU A 221 -15.84 6.49 16.27
N LEU A 222 -14.56 6.38 16.61
CA LEU A 222 -13.64 5.38 16.05
C LEU A 222 -14.11 3.95 16.37
N LEU A 223 -14.45 3.66 17.64
CA LEU A 223 -14.88 2.33 18.07
C LEU A 223 -16.22 1.92 17.44
N ARG A 224 -17.18 2.85 17.32
CA ARG A 224 -18.45 2.56 16.63
C ARG A 224 -18.23 2.32 15.15
N HIS A 225 -17.41 3.14 14.49
CA HIS A 225 -17.13 2.98 13.07
C HIS A 225 -16.42 1.65 12.79
N ALA A 226 -15.39 1.30 13.59
CA ALA A 226 -14.66 0.05 13.46
C ALA A 226 -15.55 -1.18 13.65
N ARG A 227 -16.47 -1.18 14.63
CA ARG A 227 -17.43 -2.29 14.80
C ARG A 227 -18.25 -2.59 13.56
N SER A 228 -18.67 -1.56 12.84
CA SER A 228 -19.55 -1.70 11.69
C SER A 228 -18.81 -1.94 10.37
N HIS A 229 -17.60 -1.40 10.22
CA HIS A 229 -16.93 -1.34 8.92
C HIS A 229 -15.54 -1.97 8.90
N ARG A 230 -14.88 -2.09 10.06
CA ARG A 230 -13.51 -2.61 10.19
C ARG A 230 -13.35 -3.48 11.45
N PRO A 231 -14.09 -4.60 11.57
CA PRO A 231 -14.09 -5.41 12.79
C PRO A 231 -12.71 -6.00 13.11
N ALA A 232 -11.85 -6.20 12.11
CA ALA A 232 -10.47 -6.67 12.30
C ALA A 232 -9.59 -5.68 13.10
N ASP A 233 -9.83 -4.37 12.95
CA ASP A 233 -9.05 -3.32 13.63
C ASP A 233 -9.56 -3.01 15.04
N LEU A 234 -10.78 -3.44 15.37
CA LEU A 234 -11.44 -3.13 16.64
C LEU A 234 -10.63 -3.59 17.88
N PRO A 235 -10.10 -4.83 17.96
CA PRO A 235 -9.33 -5.27 19.13
C PRO A 235 -8.06 -4.44 19.33
N VAL A 236 -7.46 -3.97 18.23
CA VAL A 236 -6.26 -3.12 18.25
C VAL A 236 -6.60 -1.76 18.83
N LEU A 237 -7.68 -1.13 18.37
CA LEU A 237 -8.16 0.15 18.88
C LEU A 237 -8.56 0.07 20.37
N GLU A 238 -9.30 -0.96 20.78
CA GLU A 238 -9.76 -1.09 22.17
C GLU A 238 -8.59 -1.22 23.15
N ARG A 239 -7.52 -1.91 22.76
CA ARG A 239 -6.28 -2.00 23.55
C ARG A 239 -5.47 -0.71 23.57
N ARG A 240 -5.44 0.04 22.47
CA ARG A 240 -4.51 1.16 22.28
C ARG A 240 -5.11 2.52 22.65
N LEU A 241 -6.40 2.74 22.43
CA LEU A 241 -7.08 4.01 22.70
C LEU A 241 -7.49 4.12 24.17
N LEU A 242 -6.62 4.73 24.96
CA LEU A 242 -6.89 5.03 26.37
C LEU A 242 -7.80 6.26 26.48
N ARG A 243 -8.58 6.32 27.56
CA ARG A 243 -9.43 7.50 27.85
C ARG A 243 -8.60 8.65 28.40
N ALA A 244 -8.93 9.88 27.97
CA ALA A 244 -8.40 11.09 28.57
C ALA A 244 -8.94 11.28 30.01
N PRO A 245 -8.14 11.84 30.95
CA PRO A 245 -8.52 11.95 32.35
C PRO A 245 -9.60 13.01 32.59
N GLU A 246 -9.64 14.07 31.77
CA GLU A 246 -10.62 15.17 31.85
C GLU A 246 -12.06 14.69 31.59
N ASP A 247 -12.24 13.59 30.86
CA ASP A 247 -13.55 13.01 30.56
C ASP A 247 -14.12 12.12 31.68
N ARG A 248 -13.32 11.76 32.71
CA ARG A 248 -13.81 10.89 33.81
C ARG A 248 -14.87 11.54 34.70
N ILE A 249 -15.06 12.85 34.62
CA ILE A 249 -15.90 13.60 35.58
C ILE A 249 -17.35 13.82 35.08
N ARG A 250 -17.67 13.55 33.81
CA ARG A 250 -19.05 13.69 33.29
C ARG A 250 -19.74 12.35 33.05
N ARG A 251 -20.05 11.65 34.14
CA ARG A 251 -21.18 10.71 34.18
C ARG A 251 -21.94 11.02 35.47
N SER A 252 -22.91 11.93 35.35
CA SER A 252 -23.91 12.27 36.36
C SER A 252 -25.26 12.18 35.68
#